data_AF-A0AAU7Q2R3-F1
#
_entry.id   AF-A0AAU7Q2R3-F1
#
_cell.length_a   1.000
_cell.length_b   1.000
_cell.length_c   1.000
_cell.angle_alpha   90.00
_cell.angle_beta   90.00
_cell.angle_gamma   90.00
#
_symmetry.space_group_name_H-M   'P 1'
#
loop_
_entity.id
_entity.type
_entity.pdbx_description
1 polymer ?
#
loop_
_entity_poly.entity_id
_entity_poly.type
_entity_poly.pdbx_seq_one_letter_code
_entity_poly.pdbx_strand_id
1 'polypeptide(L)'
;MITNREFWESSLEMPVSFLLKDFQNPSLRESWLDSLSGRQLSVIFNHYFQNKQNRQLFKDHEKCDDISTQQKRKMLIKISESLFDYYLVNRFSRAKSETTIAEVAQSVLGQDLLKSFLLQNNKYDKKSLLFTLFITNRNLLKQIFCFNQVQKKGFLPFVLKNPPRQKSTSFKNFLSESTIQEILKQHDLSENDSFESQFQELFYYQNSIYLFIRRASKDKDFVISLNKVIHGYKPDWIIFDFSSNANQVHLSTKNIKHGLKIANSIVSLYFALECSFVSLHSQNTVAQVRTFLCSCIPKSGLDDISICELKLTLAKPQTFITLNTNEVEKWLNILEPSVGSVLHEVSLIQYVKVIFKNKKVTLSFRVQDSSYIAINYSEHVLDKKEREDFKLLFRNTYGLTILSKAQYYCLSANNY
;
A
#
# COMPACT_ATOMS: atom_id res chain seq x y z
N MET A 1 -1.78 -32.56 9.73
CA MET A 1 -1.70 -31.42 10.68
C MET A 1 -1.23 -30.19 9.91
N ILE A 2 -1.97 -29.07 9.95
CA ILE A 2 -1.53 -27.82 9.32
C ILE A 2 -0.51 -27.18 10.25
N THR A 3 0.77 -27.49 10.04
CA THR A 3 1.90 -27.00 10.84
C THR A 3 2.16 -25.49 10.71
N ASN A 4 1.29 -24.74 10.03
CA ASN A 4 1.52 -23.32 9.75
C ASN A 4 0.23 -22.46 9.78
N ARG A 5 -0.76 -22.85 10.59
CA ARG A 5 -2.07 -22.19 10.63
C ARG A 5 -1.97 -20.74 11.10
N GLU A 6 -1.13 -20.47 12.10
CA GLU A 6 -0.90 -19.13 12.64
C GLU A 6 -0.36 -18.17 11.58
N PHE A 7 0.64 -18.59 10.80
CA PHE A 7 1.19 -17.77 9.71
C PHE A 7 0.11 -17.34 8.70
N TRP A 8 -0.72 -18.30 8.25
CA TRP A 8 -1.74 -18.02 7.25
C TRP A 8 -2.94 -17.24 7.81
N GLU A 9 -3.48 -17.64 8.96
CA GLU A 9 -4.67 -17.00 9.55
C GLU A 9 -4.34 -15.67 10.26
N SER A 10 -3.24 -15.60 11.00
CA SER A 10 -2.86 -14.40 11.77
C SER A 10 -2.06 -13.40 10.94
N SER A 11 -0.98 -13.83 10.28
CA SER A 11 -0.07 -12.91 9.57
C SER A 11 -0.56 -12.51 8.18
N LEU A 12 -1.30 -13.38 7.49
CA LEU A 12 -1.79 -13.13 6.12
C LEU A 12 -3.30 -12.94 6.01
N GLU A 13 -4.02 -13.05 7.13
CA GLU A 13 -5.49 -12.92 7.23
C GLU A 13 -6.25 -13.84 6.26
N MET A 14 -5.74 -15.06 6.05
CA MET A 14 -6.35 -16.05 5.16
C MET A 14 -7.32 -16.95 5.94
N PRO A 15 -8.54 -17.22 5.42
CA PRO A 15 -9.51 -18.10 6.09
C PRO A 15 -9.17 -19.58 5.85
N VAL A 16 -8.05 -20.05 6.42
CA VAL A 16 -7.50 -21.39 6.15
C VAL A 16 -8.51 -22.50 6.44
N SER A 17 -9.21 -22.41 7.56
CA SER A 17 -10.19 -23.42 7.97
C SER A 17 -11.35 -23.59 6.98
N PHE A 18 -11.80 -22.50 6.37
CA PHE A 18 -12.83 -22.54 5.32
C PHE A 18 -12.24 -23.12 4.02
N LEU A 19 -11.06 -22.63 3.61
CA LEU A 19 -10.40 -23.07 2.40
C LEU A 19 -9.97 -24.54 2.43
N LEU A 20 -9.65 -25.07 3.62
CA LEU A 20 -9.31 -26.49 3.80
C LEU A 20 -10.52 -27.38 3.53
N LYS A 21 -11.71 -27.00 4.02
CA LYS A 21 -12.95 -27.75 3.77
C LYS A 21 -13.25 -27.82 2.27
N ASP A 22 -13.12 -26.71 1.57
CA ASP A 22 -13.25 -26.68 0.11
C ASP A 22 -12.20 -27.57 -0.58
N PHE A 23 -10.96 -27.52 -0.12
CA PHE A 23 -9.84 -28.25 -0.74
C PHE A 23 -9.90 -29.77 -0.52
N GLN A 24 -10.64 -30.25 0.48
CA GLN A 24 -10.87 -31.68 0.67
C GLN A 24 -11.63 -32.31 -0.51
N ASN A 25 -12.42 -31.53 -1.26
CA ASN A 25 -13.13 -31.99 -2.45
C ASN A 25 -12.15 -32.33 -3.61
N PRO A 26 -12.05 -33.60 -4.05
CA PRO A 26 -11.15 -34.01 -5.13
C PRO A 26 -11.41 -33.31 -6.46
N SER A 27 -12.67 -33.11 -6.83
CA SER A 27 -13.04 -32.45 -8.09
C SER A 27 -12.61 -30.99 -8.11
N LEU A 28 -12.63 -30.32 -6.95
CA LEU A 28 -12.11 -28.95 -6.81
C LEU A 28 -10.58 -28.92 -7.00
N ARG A 29 -9.86 -29.90 -6.44
CA ARG A 29 -8.40 -29.99 -6.59
C ARG A 29 -7.99 -30.19 -8.04
N GLU A 30 -8.68 -31.08 -8.75
CA GLU A 30 -8.45 -31.35 -10.17
C GLU A 30 -8.75 -30.10 -11.01
N SER A 31 -9.93 -29.51 -10.86
CA SER A 31 -10.32 -28.27 -11.55
C SER A 31 -9.34 -27.11 -11.28
N TRP A 32 -8.84 -27.00 -10.05
CA TRP A 32 -7.83 -26.02 -9.72
C TRP A 32 -6.51 -26.27 -10.48
N LEU A 33 -6.01 -27.50 -10.50
CA LEU A 33 -4.80 -27.86 -11.24
C LEU A 33 -4.96 -27.69 -12.76
N ASP A 34 -6.16 -27.93 -13.29
CA ASP A 34 -6.50 -27.65 -14.70
C ASP A 34 -6.44 -26.16 -15.01
N SER A 35 -6.83 -25.30 -14.06
CA SER A 35 -6.80 -23.84 -14.22
C SER A 35 -5.39 -23.23 -14.23
N LEU A 36 -4.35 -24.00 -13.88
CA LEU A 36 -2.97 -23.49 -13.82
C LEU A 36 -2.29 -23.54 -15.19
N SER A 37 -1.51 -22.50 -15.48
CA SER A 37 -0.68 -22.41 -16.69
C SER A 37 0.49 -23.40 -16.63
N GLY A 38 1.09 -23.72 -17.77
CA GLY A 38 2.28 -24.59 -17.82
C GLY A 38 3.47 -24.04 -17.01
N ARG A 39 3.63 -22.71 -16.95
CA ARG A 39 4.64 -22.04 -16.10
C ARG A 39 4.37 -22.29 -14.62
N GLN A 40 3.13 -22.07 -14.19
CA GLN A 40 2.70 -22.26 -12.80
C GLN A 40 2.86 -23.72 -12.35
N LEU A 41 2.43 -24.66 -13.20
CA LEU A 41 2.59 -26.09 -12.95
C LEU A 41 4.06 -26.48 -12.85
N SER A 42 4.92 -25.93 -13.71
CA SER A 42 6.36 -26.24 -13.68
C SER A 42 7.03 -25.78 -12.39
N VAL A 43 6.65 -24.63 -11.82
CA VAL A 43 7.19 -24.18 -10.52
C VAL A 43 6.82 -25.17 -9.40
N ILE A 44 5.55 -25.59 -9.31
CA ILE A 44 5.10 -26.55 -8.30
C ILE A 44 5.78 -27.91 -8.52
N PHE A 45 5.82 -28.37 -9.77
CA PHE A 45 6.39 -29.64 -10.15
C PHE A 45 7.87 -29.71 -9.77
N ASN A 46 8.67 -28.71 -10.15
CA ASN A 46 10.10 -28.66 -9.85
C ASN A 46 10.36 -28.65 -8.33
N HIS A 47 9.53 -27.96 -7.55
CA HIS A 47 9.68 -27.98 -6.09
C HIS A 47 9.50 -29.38 -5.48
N TYR A 48 8.43 -30.10 -5.82
CA TYR A 48 8.15 -31.41 -5.24
C TYR A 48 9.07 -32.51 -5.77
N PHE A 49 9.36 -32.48 -7.06
CA PHE A 49 9.99 -33.60 -7.74
C PHE A 49 11.49 -33.42 -7.99
N GLN A 50 11.97 -32.18 -8.19
CA GLN A 50 13.41 -31.92 -8.38
C GLN A 50 14.12 -31.52 -7.08
N ASN A 51 13.54 -30.61 -6.30
CA ASN A 51 14.28 -29.89 -5.27
C ASN A 51 14.16 -30.42 -3.83
N LYS A 52 13.07 -31.08 -3.40
CA LYS A 52 12.89 -31.37 -1.97
C LYS A 52 12.36 -32.73 -1.51
N GLN A 53 11.59 -33.51 -2.28
CA GLN A 53 10.90 -34.67 -1.65
C GLN A 53 10.96 -36.00 -2.41
N ASN A 54 10.91 -36.00 -3.74
CA ASN A 54 10.69 -37.23 -4.51
C ASN A 54 11.74 -37.49 -5.60
N ARG A 55 12.98 -37.02 -5.40
CA ARG A 55 14.08 -37.20 -6.38
C ARG A 55 14.33 -38.68 -6.73
N GLN A 56 14.02 -39.59 -5.80
CA GLN A 56 14.15 -41.04 -5.99
C GLN A 56 13.14 -41.64 -6.98
N LEU A 57 12.01 -40.97 -7.25
CA LEU A 57 11.00 -41.40 -8.22
C LEU A 57 11.37 -41.03 -9.67
N PHE A 58 12.49 -40.34 -9.89
CA PHE A 58 12.93 -39.82 -11.19
C PHE A 58 14.36 -40.25 -11.53
N LYS A 59 14.68 -41.53 -11.31
CA LYS A 59 15.97 -42.09 -11.77
C LYS A 59 16.05 -42.27 -13.30
N ASP A 60 14.90 -42.32 -13.99
CA ASP A 60 14.83 -42.70 -15.41
C ASP A 60 14.61 -41.52 -16.39
N HIS A 61 14.52 -40.29 -15.90
CA HIS A 61 14.34 -39.10 -16.73
C HIS A 61 15.53 -38.15 -16.58
N GLU A 62 16.55 -38.35 -17.41
CA GLU A 62 17.79 -37.54 -17.41
C GLU A 62 17.54 -36.04 -17.72
N LYS A 63 16.38 -35.66 -18.27
CA LYS A 63 15.98 -34.27 -18.50
C LYS A 63 14.51 -34.04 -18.15
N CYS A 64 14.28 -33.39 -17.01
CA CYS A 64 12.96 -33.09 -16.49
C CYS A 64 12.23 -31.96 -17.27
N ASP A 65 12.97 -31.22 -18.08
CA ASP A 65 12.45 -30.12 -18.92
C ASP A 65 11.61 -30.62 -20.10
N ASP A 66 11.77 -31.89 -20.52
CA ASP A 66 11.06 -32.49 -21.65
C ASP A 66 9.67 -33.06 -21.27
N ILE A 67 9.30 -33.03 -19.98
CA ILE A 67 7.99 -33.53 -19.52
C ILE A 67 6.89 -32.55 -19.96
N SER A 68 5.92 -33.06 -20.73
CA SER A 68 4.81 -32.25 -21.23
C SER A 68 3.96 -31.68 -20.10
N THR A 69 3.34 -30.52 -20.33
CA THR A 69 2.47 -29.86 -19.34
C THR A 69 1.34 -30.79 -18.86
N GLN A 70 0.80 -31.63 -19.76
CA GLN A 70 -0.27 -32.57 -19.42
C GLN A 70 0.23 -33.69 -18.50
N GLN A 71 1.45 -34.20 -18.72
CA GLN A 71 2.07 -35.19 -17.83
C GLN A 71 2.37 -34.59 -16.44
N LYS A 72 2.96 -33.39 -16.38
CA LYS A 72 3.18 -32.66 -15.12
C LYS A 72 1.89 -32.54 -14.33
N ARG A 73 0.77 -32.18 -14.99
CA ARG A 73 -0.54 -32.08 -14.36
C ARG A 73 -1.04 -33.40 -13.80
N LYS A 74 -1.01 -34.48 -14.59
CA LYS A 74 -1.42 -35.82 -14.15
C LYS A 74 -0.64 -36.28 -12.91
N MET A 75 0.66 -36.00 -12.85
CA MET A 75 1.49 -36.33 -11.68
C MET A 75 1.13 -35.50 -10.45
N LEU A 76 0.88 -34.20 -10.63
CA LEU A 76 0.45 -33.31 -9.54
C LEU A 76 -0.94 -33.69 -8.99
N ILE A 77 -1.86 -34.16 -9.83
CA ILE A 77 -3.19 -34.64 -9.40
C ILE A 77 -3.04 -35.79 -8.39
N LYS A 78 -2.10 -36.72 -8.63
CA LYS A 78 -1.83 -37.87 -7.74
C LYS A 78 -1.40 -37.46 -6.33
N ILE A 79 -0.72 -36.32 -6.19
CA ILE A 79 -0.26 -35.79 -4.90
C ILE A 79 -1.06 -34.56 -4.44
N SER A 80 -2.25 -34.36 -5.02
CA SER A 80 -3.01 -33.10 -4.85
C SER A 80 -3.36 -32.77 -3.40
N GLU A 81 -3.46 -33.77 -2.51
CA GLU A 81 -3.67 -33.58 -1.07
C GLU A 81 -2.54 -32.79 -0.40
N SER A 82 -1.32 -32.95 -0.88
CA SER A 82 -0.14 -32.27 -0.35
C SER A 82 0.01 -30.83 -0.88
N LEU A 83 -0.80 -30.41 -1.86
CA LEU A 83 -0.67 -29.12 -2.54
C LEU A 83 -1.46 -27.98 -1.90
N PHE A 84 -2.00 -28.19 -0.70
CA PHE A 84 -2.86 -27.21 -0.03
C PHE A 84 -2.18 -25.84 0.16
N ASP A 85 -0.89 -25.82 0.52
CA ASP A 85 -0.14 -24.55 0.66
C ASP A 85 -0.11 -23.76 -0.66
N TYR A 86 0.05 -24.43 -1.81
CA TYR A 86 0.01 -23.76 -3.13
C TYR A 86 -1.38 -23.26 -3.49
N TYR A 87 -2.41 -23.98 -3.07
CA TYR A 87 -3.78 -23.50 -3.18
C TYR A 87 -4.02 -22.24 -2.33
N LEU A 88 -3.46 -22.19 -1.11
CA LEU A 88 -3.48 -20.97 -0.27
C LEU A 88 -2.74 -19.81 -0.94
N VAL A 89 -1.55 -20.03 -1.50
CA VAL A 89 -0.80 -19.00 -2.27
C VAL A 89 -1.62 -18.51 -3.47
N ASN A 90 -2.29 -19.41 -4.20
CA ASN A 90 -3.16 -19.04 -5.31
C ASN A 90 -4.32 -18.16 -4.84
N ARG A 91 -4.97 -18.50 -3.71
CA ARG A 91 -6.04 -17.68 -3.13
C ARG A 91 -5.52 -16.33 -2.66
N PHE A 92 -4.36 -16.30 -2.00
CA PHE A 92 -3.67 -15.09 -1.57
C PHE A 92 -3.39 -14.14 -2.75
N SER A 93 -3.01 -14.68 -3.92
CA SER A 93 -2.69 -13.89 -5.12
C SER A 93 -3.82 -12.99 -5.63
N ARG A 94 -5.08 -13.37 -5.37
CA ARG A 94 -6.27 -12.67 -5.90
C ARG A 94 -6.41 -11.27 -5.33
N ALA A 95 -6.04 -11.08 -4.06
CA ALA A 95 -6.21 -9.81 -3.36
C ALA A 95 -4.97 -8.88 -3.45
N LYS A 96 -3.87 -9.33 -4.04
CA LYS A 96 -2.59 -8.59 -4.07
C LYS A 96 -2.35 -7.91 -5.40
N SER A 97 -1.78 -6.70 -5.40
CA SER A 97 -1.41 -6.02 -6.64
C SER A 97 -0.25 -6.74 -7.33
N GLU A 98 -0.19 -6.64 -8.66
CA GLU A 98 0.93 -7.17 -9.43
C GLU A 98 2.23 -6.42 -9.11
N THR A 99 2.14 -5.08 -8.99
CA THR A 99 3.26 -4.19 -8.67
C THR A 99 3.93 -4.56 -7.35
N THR A 100 3.16 -4.79 -6.26
CA THR A 100 3.73 -5.25 -4.99
C THR A 100 4.51 -6.55 -5.16
N ILE A 101 3.92 -7.54 -5.85
CA ILE A 101 4.54 -8.86 -5.99
C ILE A 101 5.83 -8.74 -6.79
N ALA A 102 5.82 -7.98 -7.89
CA ALA A 102 6.99 -7.75 -8.71
C ALA A 102 8.11 -7.03 -7.93
N GLU A 103 7.77 -6.05 -7.11
CA GLU A 103 8.73 -5.26 -6.33
C GLU A 103 9.44 -6.10 -5.26
N VAL A 104 8.69 -6.94 -4.53
CA VAL A 104 9.30 -7.92 -3.59
C VAL A 104 10.07 -9.01 -4.35
N ALA A 105 9.57 -9.43 -5.52
CA ALA A 105 10.29 -10.42 -6.32
C ALA A 105 11.63 -9.89 -6.85
N GLN A 106 11.70 -8.62 -7.26
CA GLN A 106 12.91 -8.00 -7.79
C GLN A 106 14.02 -7.85 -6.75
N SER A 107 13.70 -7.75 -5.46
CA SER A 107 14.70 -7.65 -4.40
C SER A 107 15.29 -9.01 -3.98
N VAL A 108 14.68 -10.12 -4.42
CA VAL A 108 15.05 -11.48 -3.96
C VAL A 108 15.44 -12.40 -5.10
N LEU A 109 14.75 -12.35 -6.24
CA LEU A 109 14.94 -13.26 -7.36
C LEU A 109 15.95 -12.71 -8.37
N GLY A 110 16.75 -13.60 -8.95
CA GLY A 110 17.67 -13.24 -10.05
C GLY A 110 16.93 -12.78 -11.31
N GLN A 111 17.58 -11.93 -12.10
CA GLN A 111 17.00 -11.34 -13.32
C GLN A 111 16.54 -12.40 -14.34
N ASP A 112 17.25 -13.52 -14.47
CA ASP A 112 16.89 -14.56 -15.42
C ASP A 112 15.59 -15.28 -15.04
N LEU A 113 15.38 -15.54 -13.74
CA LEU A 113 14.13 -16.08 -13.23
C LEU A 113 12.98 -15.08 -13.41
N LEU A 114 13.21 -13.80 -13.13
CA LEU A 114 12.19 -12.77 -13.35
C LEU A 114 11.77 -12.67 -14.82
N LYS A 115 12.74 -12.67 -15.75
CA LYS A 115 12.48 -12.68 -17.19
C LYS A 115 11.66 -13.89 -17.62
N SER A 116 11.89 -15.06 -17.05
CA SER A 116 11.14 -16.29 -17.37
C SER A 116 9.63 -16.18 -17.03
N PHE A 117 9.27 -15.30 -16.08
CA PHE A 117 7.89 -15.06 -15.66
C PHE A 117 7.26 -13.83 -16.33
N LEU A 118 7.97 -13.15 -17.22
CA LEU A 118 7.43 -12.02 -17.97
C LEU A 118 6.50 -12.50 -19.09
N LEU A 119 5.33 -11.86 -19.18
CA LEU A 119 4.33 -12.07 -20.23
C LEU A 119 4.52 -11.02 -21.34
N GLN A 120 3.91 -11.24 -22.50
CA GLN A 120 4.05 -10.39 -23.70
C GLN A 120 3.68 -8.91 -23.48
N ASN A 121 2.97 -8.57 -22.40
CA ASN A 121 2.52 -7.21 -22.10
C ASN A 121 3.38 -6.51 -21.02
N ASN A 122 4.62 -6.95 -20.80
CA ASN A 122 5.48 -6.53 -19.68
C ASN A 122 4.85 -6.75 -18.28
N LYS A 123 3.86 -7.64 -18.21
CA LYS A 123 3.21 -8.07 -16.97
C LYS A 123 3.85 -9.36 -16.48
N TYR A 124 3.89 -9.57 -15.18
CA TYR A 124 4.41 -10.80 -14.61
C TYR A 124 3.30 -11.83 -14.36
N ASP A 125 3.64 -13.12 -14.53
CA ASP A 125 2.79 -14.22 -14.03
C ASP A 125 2.82 -14.24 -12.50
N LYS A 126 1.86 -13.52 -11.89
CA LYS A 126 1.75 -13.34 -10.43
C LYS A 126 1.80 -14.66 -9.65
N LYS A 127 1.15 -15.71 -10.15
CA LYS A 127 1.08 -16.99 -9.42
C LYS A 127 2.43 -17.69 -9.44
N SER A 128 3.11 -17.71 -10.58
CA SER A 128 4.46 -18.27 -10.70
C SER A 128 5.46 -17.54 -9.81
N LEU A 129 5.42 -16.19 -9.77
CA LEU A 129 6.23 -15.40 -8.86
C LEU A 129 5.94 -15.75 -7.39
N LEU A 130 4.66 -15.76 -6.99
CA LEU A 130 4.28 -16.06 -5.62
C LEU A 130 4.64 -17.47 -5.19
N PHE A 131 4.48 -18.48 -6.06
CA PHE A 131 4.91 -19.84 -5.78
C PHE A 131 6.42 -19.90 -5.59
N THR A 132 7.18 -19.23 -6.46
CA THR A 132 8.65 -19.18 -6.35
C THR A 132 9.08 -18.50 -5.05
N LEU A 133 8.49 -17.35 -4.70
CA LEU A 133 8.78 -16.65 -3.44
C LEU A 133 8.43 -17.51 -2.22
N PHE A 134 7.27 -18.18 -2.25
CA PHE A 134 6.86 -19.09 -1.18
C PHE A 134 7.85 -20.25 -0.98
N ILE A 135 8.36 -20.83 -2.08
CA ILE A 135 9.36 -21.89 -2.06
C ILE A 135 10.68 -21.40 -1.46
N THR A 136 11.13 -20.21 -1.86
CA THR A 136 12.39 -19.60 -1.40
C THR A 136 12.31 -19.25 0.08
N ASN A 137 11.30 -18.48 0.48
CA ASN A 137 11.07 -18.10 1.87
C ASN A 137 9.61 -17.68 2.07
N ARG A 138 8.89 -18.41 2.92
CA ARG A 138 7.48 -18.15 3.23
C ARG A 138 7.24 -16.74 3.77
N ASN A 139 8.19 -16.17 4.52
CA ASN A 139 8.07 -14.82 5.09
C ASN A 139 8.01 -13.72 4.01
N LEU A 140 8.41 -14.00 2.77
CA LEU A 140 8.23 -13.07 1.66
C LEU A 140 6.75 -12.83 1.33
N LEU A 141 5.87 -13.80 1.59
CA LEU A 141 4.42 -13.58 1.47
C LEU A 141 3.91 -12.58 2.51
N LYS A 142 4.50 -12.58 3.72
CA LYS A 142 4.19 -11.61 4.77
C LYS A 142 4.65 -10.22 4.38
N GLN A 143 5.86 -10.09 3.83
CA GLN A 143 6.33 -8.82 3.24
C GLN A 143 5.42 -8.32 2.12
N ILE A 144 5.00 -9.20 1.19
CA ILE A 144 4.02 -8.87 0.15
C ILE A 144 2.69 -8.40 0.75
N PHE A 145 2.21 -9.07 1.80
CA PHE A 145 0.98 -8.68 2.47
C PHE A 145 1.08 -7.27 3.04
N CYS A 146 2.11 -7.01 3.85
CA CYS A 146 2.37 -5.71 4.48
C CYS A 146 2.58 -4.60 3.44
N PHE A 147 3.39 -4.84 2.41
CA PHE A 147 3.66 -3.82 1.40
C PHE A 147 2.43 -3.55 0.51
N ASN A 148 1.61 -4.56 0.23
CA ASN A 148 0.32 -4.35 -0.44
C ASN A 148 -0.63 -3.48 0.41
N GLN A 149 -0.58 -3.56 1.75
CA GLN A 149 -1.32 -2.64 2.62
C GLN A 149 -0.83 -1.19 2.44
N VAL A 150 0.49 -0.98 2.39
CA VAL A 150 1.10 0.34 2.14
C VAL A 150 0.64 0.91 0.78
N GLN A 151 0.62 0.08 -0.25
CA GLN A 151 0.16 0.51 -1.58
C GLN A 151 -1.33 0.85 -1.62
N LYS A 152 -2.19 0.18 -0.83
CA LYS A 152 -3.64 0.42 -0.88
C LYS A 152 -4.13 1.50 0.08
N LYS A 153 -3.41 1.73 1.18
CA LYS A 153 -3.82 2.67 2.20
C LYS A 153 -3.28 4.07 1.93
N GLY A 154 -4.00 5.03 2.50
CA GLY A 154 -3.53 6.39 2.60
C GLY A 154 -2.86 6.71 3.93
N PHE A 155 -1.92 7.64 3.93
CA PHE A 155 -1.13 8.06 5.08
C PHE A 155 -1.23 9.55 5.33
N LEU A 156 -1.33 9.91 6.61
CA LEU A 156 -1.26 11.28 7.08
C LEU A 156 0.18 11.63 7.49
N PRO A 157 0.76 12.72 6.97
CA PRO A 157 2.12 13.13 7.28
C PRO A 157 2.20 13.88 8.62
N PHE A 158 3.22 13.55 9.42
CA PHE A 158 3.56 14.22 10.67
C PHE A 158 5.06 14.50 10.75
N VAL A 159 5.43 15.56 11.46
CA VAL A 159 6.81 15.99 11.70
C VAL A 159 7.04 16.25 13.18
N LEU A 160 8.24 15.94 13.68
CA LEU A 160 8.61 16.23 15.07
C LEU A 160 8.60 17.74 15.32
N LYS A 161 7.94 18.13 16.40
CA LYS A 161 8.02 19.49 16.95
C LYS A 161 9.42 19.68 17.53
N ASN A 162 10.18 20.64 16.99
CA ASN A 162 11.55 20.97 17.43
C ASN A 162 12.47 19.72 17.43
N PRO A 163 12.83 19.19 16.26
CA PRO A 163 13.57 17.93 16.16
C PRO A 163 14.91 18.01 16.93
N PRO A 164 15.19 17.08 17.86
CA PRO A 164 16.46 17.03 18.57
C PRO A 164 17.65 16.81 17.62
N ARG A 165 18.87 17.05 18.13
CA ARG A 165 20.09 16.69 17.40
C ARG A 165 20.13 15.19 17.15
N GLN A 166 20.52 14.80 15.94
CA GLN A 166 20.63 13.39 15.56
C GLN A 166 21.60 12.62 16.46
N LYS A 167 21.19 11.42 16.86
CA LYS A 167 22.01 10.48 17.64
C LYS A 167 23.06 9.84 16.74
N SER A 168 24.13 9.33 17.35
CA SER A 168 25.17 8.56 16.65
C SER A 168 24.63 7.22 16.15
N THR A 169 23.82 6.54 16.96
CA THR A 169 23.10 5.33 16.56
C THR A 169 21.99 5.69 15.59
N SER A 170 21.90 5.02 14.45
CA SER A 170 20.83 5.25 13.50
C SER A 170 19.48 4.77 14.04
N PHE A 171 18.39 5.44 13.65
CA PHE A 171 17.04 5.05 14.05
C PHE A 171 16.69 3.62 13.60
N LYS A 172 17.17 3.21 12.42
CA LYS A 172 17.03 1.85 11.90
C LYS A 172 17.64 0.81 12.85
N ASN A 173 18.81 1.09 13.42
CA ASN A 173 19.50 0.15 14.32
C ASN A 173 18.90 0.14 15.73
N PHE A 174 18.25 1.24 16.13
CA PHE A 174 17.51 1.31 17.40
C PHE A 174 16.24 0.46 17.36
N LEU A 175 15.54 0.44 16.22
CA LEU A 175 14.28 -0.30 16.10
C LEU A 175 14.52 -1.80 16.06
N SER A 176 14.00 -2.49 17.07
CA SER A 176 13.98 -3.95 17.16
C SER A 176 12.61 -4.43 17.61
N GLU A 177 12.29 -5.71 17.35
CA GLU A 177 11.04 -6.32 17.79
C GLU A 177 10.86 -6.20 19.31
N SER A 178 11.90 -6.48 20.10
CA SER A 178 11.85 -6.40 21.56
C SER A 178 11.58 -4.97 22.05
N THR A 179 12.28 -3.98 21.48
CA THR A 179 12.08 -2.56 21.82
C THR A 179 10.64 -2.12 21.52
N ILE A 180 10.10 -2.50 20.36
CA ILE A 180 8.73 -2.14 20.00
C ILE A 180 7.71 -2.85 20.89
N GLN A 181 7.89 -4.15 21.16
CA GLN A 181 7.00 -4.88 22.06
C GLN A 181 6.96 -4.28 23.47
N GLU A 182 8.09 -3.81 24.00
CA GLU A 182 8.13 -3.13 25.29
C GLU A 182 7.34 -1.81 25.27
N ILE A 183 7.54 -0.99 24.24
CA ILE A 183 6.78 0.27 24.05
C ILE A 183 5.28 -0.01 23.96
N LEU A 184 4.89 -1.06 23.21
CA LEU A 184 3.48 -1.43 23.05
C LEU A 184 2.86 -1.89 24.37
N LYS A 185 3.57 -2.71 25.16
CA LYS A 185 3.11 -3.12 26.50
C LYS A 185 2.89 -1.91 27.42
N GLN A 186 3.82 -0.96 27.45
CA GLN A 186 3.67 0.25 28.25
C GLN A 186 2.51 1.13 27.75
N HIS A 187 2.34 1.25 26.43
CA HIS A 187 1.21 1.94 25.85
C HIS A 187 -0.12 1.30 26.27
N ASP A 188 -0.23 -0.04 26.18
CA ASP A 188 -1.46 -0.76 26.51
C ASP A 188 -1.81 -0.64 27.99
N LEU A 189 -0.81 -0.69 28.89
CA LEU A 189 -0.98 -0.41 30.32
C LEU A 189 -1.48 1.03 30.55
N SER A 190 -0.97 2.00 29.80
CA SER A 190 -1.37 3.40 29.94
C SER A 190 -2.78 3.70 29.42
N GLU A 191 -3.23 3.01 28.35
CA GLU A 191 -4.60 3.17 27.84
C GLU A 191 -5.62 2.43 28.71
N ASN A 192 -5.24 1.30 29.31
CA ASN A 192 -6.07 0.50 30.22
C ASN A 192 -7.48 0.22 29.66
N ASP A 193 -7.56 -0.10 28.36
CA ASP A 193 -8.82 -0.32 27.62
C ASP A 193 -9.06 -1.80 27.28
N SER A 194 -8.29 -2.70 27.91
CA SER A 194 -8.30 -4.16 27.70
C SER A 194 -7.95 -4.62 26.28
N PHE A 195 -7.47 -3.74 25.40
CA PHE A 195 -6.99 -4.10 24.08
C PHE A 195 -5.47 -4.22 24.05
N GLU A 196 -5.00 -5.28 23.39
CA GLU A 196 -3.57 -5.54 23.18
C GLU A 196 -3.14 -5.06 21.79
N SER A 197 -1.97 -4.40 21.76
CA SER A 197 -1.26 -4.01 20.55
C SER A 197 -0.24 -5.09 20.19
N GLN A 198 -0.41 -5.73 19.04
CA GLN A 198 0.45 -6.80 18.56
C GLN A 198 1.42 -6.27 17.51
N PHE A 199 2.71 -6.40 17.77
CA PHE A 199 3.74 -6.21 16.74
C PHE A 199 3.53 -7.23 15.62
N GLN A 200 3.57 -6.78 14.37
CA GLN A 200 3.40 -7.66 13.21
C GLN A 200 4.67 -7.73 12.38
N GLU A 201 5.24 -6.59 11.98
CA GLU A 201 6.41 -6.59 11.10
C GLU A 201 7.16 -5.27 11.18
N LEU A 202 8.48 -5.34 11.00
CA LEU A 202 9.37 -4.21 10.83
C LEU A 202 10.24 -4.46 9.61
N PHE A 203 10.17 -3.60 8.60
CA PHE A 203 11.09 -3.70 7.47
C PHE A 203 11.54 -2.35 6.94
N TYR A 204 12.71 -2.36 6.31
CA TYR A 204 13.31 -1.20 5.70
C TYR A 204 13.20 -1.31 4.18
N TYR A 205 12.70 -0.25 3.54
CA TYR A 205 12.55 -0.20 2.09
C TYR A 205 12.94 1.17 1.55
N GLN A 206 13.90 1.17 0.61
CA GLN A 206 14.56 2.36 0.05
C GLN A 206 15.18 3.23 1.15
N ASN A 207 14.44 4.17 1.73
CA ASN A 207 14.85 5.03 2.85
C ASN A 207 13.79 5.17 3.96
N SER A 208 12.73 4.38 3.87
CA SER A 208 11.61 4.37 4.81
C SER A 208 11.72 3.16 5.73
N ILE A 209 11.34 3.37 6.99
CA ILE A 209 11.21 2.29 7.97
C ILE A 209 9.72 2.08 8.21
N TYR A 210 9.23 0.89 7.82
CA TYR A 210 7.84 0.53 7.98
C TYR A 210 7.63 -0.31 9.24
N LEU A 211 6.72 0.12 10.08
CA LEU A 211 6.29 -0.61 11.29
C LEU A 211 4.80 -0.93 11.20
N PHE A 212 4.45 -2.19 11.41
CA PHE A 212 3.09 -2.69 11.39
C PHE A 212 2.68 -3.18 12.77
N ILE A 213 1.58 -2.62 13.26
CA ILE A 213 0.98 -2.99 14.53
C ILE A 213 -0.50 -3.30 14.28
N ARG A 214 -0.97 -4.38 14.90
CA ARG A 214 -2.38 -4.78 14.87
C ARG A 214 -2.97 -4.55 16.26
N ARG A 215 -4.07 -3.80 16.34
CA ARG A 215 -4.79 -3.54 17.59
C ARG A 215 -6.29 -3.62 17.32
N ALA A 216 -7.08 -4.06 18.29
CA ALA A 216 -8.54 -3.99 18.17
C ALA A 216 -9.02 -2.53 18.12
N SER A 217 -9.92 -2.20 17.20
CA SER A 217 -10.57 -0.88 17.14
C SER A 217 -11.77 -0.84 18.09
N LYS A 218 -12.07 0.31 18.69
CA LYS A 218 -13.26 0.49 19.56
C LYS A 218 -14.60 0.27 18.83
N ASP A 219 -14.59 0.28 17.50
CA ASP A 219 -15.77 -0.02 16.68
C ASP A 219 -16.18 -1.49 16.89
N LYS A 220 -17.29 -1.69 17.61
CA LYS A 220 -17.94 -2.99 17.74
C LYS A 220 -18.35 -3.47 16.36
N ASP A 221 -18.10 -4.74 16.09
CA ASP A 221 -18.45 -5.38 14.84
C ASP A 221 -18.91 -6.81 15.06
N PHE A 222 -19.55 -7.35 14.03
CA PHE A 222 -19.96 -8.75 13.99
C PHE A 222 -18.80 -9.58 13.44
N VAL A 223 -18.09 -10.27 14.33
CA VAL A 223 -17.05 -11.22 13.97
C VAL A 223 -17.70 -12.58 13.76
N ILE A 224 -17.62 -13.11 12.54
CA ILE A 224 -18.13 -14.45 12.25
C ILE A 224 -17.07 -15.45 12.68
N SER A 225 -17.38 -16.27 13.68
CA SER A 225 -16.56 -17.41 14.08
C SER A 225 -17.42 -18.67 14.03
N LEU A 226 -16.95 -19.71 13.33
CA LEU A 226 -17.60 -21.02 13.26
C LEU A 226 -19.09 -20.96 12.89
N ASN A 227 -19.44 -20.14 11.89
CA ASN A 227 -20.82 -19.89 11.43
C ASN A 227 -21.76 -19.29 12.49
N LYS A 228 -21.23 -18.71 13.56
CA LYS A 228 -21.97 -17.88 14.52
C LYS A 228 -21.48 -16.45 14.45
N VAL A 229 -22.41 -15.52 14.52
CA VAL A 229 -22.11 -14.09 14.67
C VAL A 229 -21.75 -13.84 16.14
N ILE A 230 -20.50 -13.46 16.39
CA ILE A 230 -20.01 -13.07 17.71
C ILE A 230 -19.80 -11.56 17.71
N HIS A 231 -20.19 -10.89 18.79
CA HIS A 231 -19.80 -9.49 18.99
C HIS A 231 -18.28 -9.42 19.24
N GLY A 232 -17.57 -8.72 18.38
CA GLY A 232 -16.13 -8.48 18.52
C GLY A 232 -15.76 -7.07 18.10
N TYR A 233 -14.48 -6.86 17.86
CA TYR A 233 -13.93 -5.57 17.45
C TYR A 233 -13.21 -5.74 16.12
N LYS A 234 -13.37 -4.80 15.19
CA LYS A 234 -12.58 -4.85 13.94
C LYS A 234 -11.09 -4.71 14.29
N PRO A 235 -10.20 -5.50 13.66
CA PRO A 235 -8.78 -5.18 13.73
C PRO A 235 -8.53 -3.83 13.04
N ASP A 236 -7.75 -2.98 13.68
CA ASP A 236 -7.10 -1.84 13.05
C ASP A 236 -5.63 -2.17 12.81
N TRP A 237 -5.18 -1.78 11.62
CA TRP A 237 -3.79 -1.89 11.20
C TRP A 237 -3.19 -0.49 11.30
N ILE A 238 -2.37 -0.31 12.33
CA ILE A 238 -1.58 0.89 12.56
C ILE A 238 -0.27 0.71 11.79
N ILE A 239 -0.09 1.51 10.74
CA ILE A 239 1.08 1.44 9.86
C ILE A 239 1.82 2.76 9.95
N PHE A 240 3.09 2.68 10.32
CA PHE A 240 4.02 3.80 10.33
C PHE A 240 4.98 3.68 9.16
N ASP A 241 5.22 4.79 8.46
CA ASP A 241 6.29 4.99 7.49
C ASP A 241 7.19 6.11 8.04
N PHE A 242 8.20 5.70 8.82
CA PHE A 242 9.15 6.63 9.43
C PHE A 242 10.25 7.00 8.44
N SER A 243 10.67 8.27 8.48
CA SER A 243 11.92 8.68 7.88
C SER A 243 13.11 8.04 8.60
N SER A 244 14.21 7.81 7.87
CA SER A 244 15.44 7.23 8.42
C SER A 244 16.04 8.00 9.60
N ASN A 245 15.71 9.28 9.73
CA ASN A 245 16.17 10.19 10.78
C ASN A 245 15.15 10.38 11.92
N ALA A 246 14.05 9.62 11.94
CA ALA A 246 12.97 9.69 12.93
C ALA A 246 12.21 11.02 13.03
N ASN A 247 12.54 12.02 12.21
CA ASN A 247 11.95 13.36 12.31
C ASN A 247 10.58 13.47 11.65
N GLN A 248 10.21 12.51 10.80
CA GLN A 248 8.93 12.47 10.11
C GLN A 248 8.34 11.07 10.19
N VAL A 249 7.02 11.01 10.27
CA VAL A 249 6.27 9.77 10.18
C VAL A 249 5.02 9.99 9.36
N HIS A 250 4.78 9.11 8.38
CA HIS A 250 3.48 9.02 7.75
C HIS A 250 2.70 7.90 8.42
N LEU A 251 1.49 8.20 8.88
CA LEU A 251 0.69 7.31 9.71
C LEU A 251 -0.61 6.93 9.01
N SER A 252 -0.91 5.64 8.97
CA SER A 252 -2.19 5.09 8.52
C SER A 252 -2.82 4.24 9.63
N THR A 253 -3.95 4.70 10.15
CA THR A 253 -4.74 4.02 11.22
C THR A 253 -6.15 4.61 11.21
N LYS A 254 -7.13 3.86 11.71
CA LYS A 254 -8.46 4.41 11.99
C LYS A 254 -8.44 5.39 13.16
N ASN A 255 -7.56 5.19 14.14
CA ASN A 255 -7.44 6.05 15.31
C ASN A 255 -6.07 6.74 15.36
N ILE A 256 -6.02 7.93 14.75
CA ILE A 256 -4.80 8.75 14.65
C ILE A 256 -4.23 9.08 16.03
N LYS A 257 -5.07 9.29 17.05
CA LYS A 257 -4.62 9.63 18.40
C LYS A 257 -3.77 8.51 19.01
N HIS A 258 -4.21 7.26 18.93
CA HIS A 258 -3.41 6.13 19.42
C HIS A 258 -2.15 5.94 18.59
N GLY A 259 -2.25 6.03 17.25
CA GLY A 259 -1.07 5.94 16.38
C GLY A 259 -0.02 6.99 16.75
N LEU A 260 -0.41 8.24 16.98
CA LEU A 260 0.50 9.30 17.39
C LEU A 260 1.11 9.09 18.78
N LYS A 261 0.34 8.59 19.76
CA LYS A 261 0.89 8.23 21.08
C LYS A 261 2.01 7.21 20.94
N ILE A 262 1.77 6.13 20.18
CA ILE A 262 2.78 5.09 19.93
C ILE A 262 3.99 5.70 19.20
N ALA A 263 3.79 6.49 18.15
CA ALA A 263 4.88 7.15 17.43
C ALA A 263 5.72 8.04 18.34
N ASN A 264 5.07 8.86 19.18
CA ASN A 264 5.71 9.74 20.15
C ASN A 264 6.53 8.95 21.17
N SER A 265 6.00 7.83 21.69
CA SER A 265 6.75 6.96 22.62
C SER A 265 7.99 6.37 21.96
N ILE A 266 7.90 5.91 20.70
CA ILE A 266 9.04 5.37 19.95
C ILE A 266 10.15 6.40 19.81
N VAL A 267 9.82 7.59 19.31
CA VAL A 267 10.84 8.63 19.07
C VAL A 267 11.34 9.26 20.36
N SER A 268 10.51 9.35 21.40
CA SER A 268 10.95 9.85 22.71
C SER A 268 11.96 8.92 23.35
N LEU A 269 11.74 7.60 23.24
CA LEU A 269 12.70 6.61 23.71
C LEU A 269 14.02 6.67 22.92
N TYR A 270 13.94 6.81 21.59
CA TYR A 270 15.12 6.94 20.72
C TYR A 270 15.96 8.20 21.04
N PHE A 271 15.32 9.35 21.18
CA PHE A 271 16.02 10.60 21.49
C PHE A 271 16.37 10.76 22.97
N ALA A 272 15.81 9.92 23.86
CA ALA A 272 15.89 10.05 25.31
C ALA A 272 15.41 11.44 25.80
N LEU A 273 14.34 11.95 25.18
CA LEU A 273 13.71 13.23 25.46
C LEU A 273 12.25 13.18 25.04
N GLU A 274 11.35 13.87 25.73
CA GLU A 274 9.95 13.95 25.35
C GLU A 274 9.79 14.60 23.97
N CYS A 275 9.32 13.82 23.00
CA CYS A 275 9.17 14.20 21.61
C CYS A 275 7.71 14.06 21.18
N SER A 276 7.21 15.04 20.44
CA SER A 276 5.85 15.02 19.92
C SER A 276 5.79 15.31 18.43
N PHE A 277 5.06 14.47 17.71
CA PHE A 277 4.69 14.70 16.32
C PHE A 277 3.52 15.67 16.21
N VAL A 278 3.63 16.60 15.26
CA VAL A 278 2.56 17.52 14.84
C VAL A 278 2.23 17.30 13.37
N SER A 279 0.99 17.59 12.98
CA SER A 279 0.55 17.47 11.59
C SER A 279 1.44 18.29 10.68
N LEU A 280 1.91 17.67 9.59
CA LEU A 280 2.62 18.42 8.57
C LEU A 280 1.60 19.28 7.80
N HIS A 281 1.91 20.56 7.62
CA HIS A 281 1.07 21.48 6.86
C HIS A 281 1.79 21.89 5.57
N SER A 282 1.07 21.88 4.46
CA SER A 282 1.52 22.49 3.21
C SER A 282 1.09 23.96 3.21
N GLN A 283 2.07 24.85 3.09
CA GLN A 283 1.85 26.29 2.91
C GLN A 283 2.45 26.69 1.56
N ASN A 284 1.59 26.81 0.56
CA ASN A 284 1.98 27.30 -0.76
C ASN A 284 1.42 28.70 -0.94
N THR A 285 2.22 29.64 -1.44
CA THR A 285 1.71 30.99 -1.71
C THR A 285 0.70 30.95 -2.86
N VAL A 286 -0.31 31.83 -2.83
CA VAL A 286 -1.29 31.96 -3.91
C VAL A 286 -0.61 32.14 -5.28
N ALA A 287 0.49 32.92 -5.32
CA ALA A 287 1.26 33.15 -6.52
C ALA A 287 1.88 31.86 -7.09
N GLN A 288 2.50 31.01 -6.26
CA GLN A 288 3.05 29.72 -6.70
C GLN A 288 1.97 28.80 -7.27
N VAL A 289 0.83 28.70 -6.58
CA VAL A 289 -0.28 27.84 -7.05
C VAL A 289 -0.84 28.34 -8.38
N ARG A 290 -0.99 29.66 -8.53
CA ARG A 290 -1.40 30.29 -9.79
C ARG A 290 -0.40 29.97 -10.91
N THR A 291 0.89 30.13 -10.68
CA THR A 291 1.93 29.81 -11.69
C THR A 291 1.84 28.37 -12.14
N PHE A 292 1.67 27.43 -11.21
CA PHE A 292 1.47 26.01 -11.52
C PHE A 292 0.21 25.76 -12.36
N LEU A 293 -0.94 26.35 -11.97
CA LEU A 293 -2.18 26.16 -12.71
C LEU A 293 -2.07 26.71 -14.14
N CYS A 294 -1.42 27.85 -14.31
CA CYS A 294 -1.16 28.45 -15.62
C CYS A 294 -0.15 27.63 -16.44
N SER A 295 0.88 27.02 -15.83
CA SER A 295 1.82 26.16 -16.56
C SER A 295 1.18 24.85 -17.04
N CYS A 296 0.16 24.36 -16.34
CA CYS A 296 -0.57 23.17 -16.76
C CYS A 296 -1.54 23.41 -17.94
N ILE A 297 -1.72 24.67 -18.36
CA ILE A 297 -2.35 25.02 -19.63
C ILE A 297 -1.25 24.96 -20.69
N PRO A 298 -1.32 24.02 -21.66
CA PRO A 298 -0.29 23.88 -22.67
C PRO A 298 0.01 25.21 -23.37
N LYS A 299 1.28 25.61 -23.44
CA LYS A 299 1.75 26.47 -24.53
C LYS A 299 2.66 25.75 -25.51
N SER A 300 3.12 24.53 -25.19
CA SER A 300 3.99 23.74 -26.08
C SER A 300 4.35 22.37 -25.49
N GLY A 301 3.37 21.49 -25.22
CA GLY A 301 3.57 20.02 -25.13
C GLY A 301 4.70 19.46 -24.24
N LEU A 302 5.24 20.24 -23.31
CA LEU A 302 6.50 19.94 -22.60
C LEU A 302 6.31 19.53 -21.14
N ASP A 303 5.08 19.46 -20.64
CA ASP A 303 4.85 19.21 -19.22
C ASP A 303 4.41 17.77 -18.94
N ASP A 304 5.05 17.15 -17.95
CA ASP A 304 4.76 15.81 -17.40
C ASP A 304 3.33 15.71 -16.78
N ILE A 305 2.59 16.82 -16.74
CA ILE A 305 1.29 16.98 -16.09
C ILE A 305 0.36 17.82 -16.97
N SER A 306 -0.86 17.32 -17.19
CA SER A 306 -1.92 18.07 -17.88
C SER A 306 -3.24 18.03 -17.09
N ILE A 307 -3.98 19.15 -17.07
CA ILE A 307 -5.29 19.21 -16.41
C ILE A 307 -6.36 18.60 -17.32
N CYS A 308 -7.10 17.62 -16.80
CA CYS A 308 -8.24 17.00 -17.49
C CYS A 308 -9.60 17.26 -16.81
N GLU A 309 -9.59 17.82 -15.60
CA GLU A 309 -10.82 18.22 -14.91
C GLU A 309 -10.56 19.41 -13.99
N LEU A 310 -11.46 20.39 -13.98
CA LEU A 310 -11.41 21.56 -13.11
C LEU A 310 -12.77 21.74 -12.44
N LYS A 311 -12.79 21.84 -11.11
CA LYS A 311 -14.00 22.13 -10.35
C LYS A 311 -13.89 23.44 -9.58
N LEU A 312 -14.89 24.30 -9.78
CA LEU A 312 -14.98 25.64 -9.22
C LEU A 312 -16.19 25.75 -8.27
N THR A 313 -16.04 26.51 -7.20
CA THR A 313 -17.13 26.96 -6.32
C THR A 313 -17.59 28.34 -6.76
N LEU A 314 -18.91 28.54 -6.84
CA LEU A 314 -19.48 29.86 -7.09
C LEU A 314 -19.80 30.57 -5.75
N ALA A 315 -20.05 31.88 -5.81
CA ALA A 315 -20.25 32.74 -4.63
C ALA A 315 -21.35 32.28 -3.66
N LYS A 316 -22.30 31.43 -4.10
CA LYS A 316 -23.28 30.79 -3.21
C LYS A 316 -22.75 29.44 -2.73
N PRO A 317 -22.65 29.20 -1.41
CA PRO A 317 -22.23 27.91 -0.88
C PRO A 317 -23.20 26.85 -1.43
N GLN A 318 -22.64 25.79 -2.03
CA GLN A 318 -23.31 24.64 -2.69
C GLN A 318 -23.47 24.70 -4.21
N THR A 319 -23.19 25.82 -4.90
CA THR A 319 -23.21 25.82 -6.39
C THR A 319 -21.79 25.61 -6.94
N PHE A 320 -21.61 24.68 -7.86
CA PHE A 320 -20.31 24.37 -8.46
C PHE A 320 -20.40 24.19 -9.97
N ILE A 321 -19.29 24.50 -10.65
CA ILE A 321 -19.10 24.22 -12.08
C ILE A 321 -17.95 23.22 -12.21
N THR A 322 -18.18 22.16 -12.98
CA THR A 322 -17.14 21.18 -13.30
C THR A 322 -16.91 21.17 -14.80
N LEU A 323 -15.69 21.48 -15.21
CA LEU A 323 -15.20 21.28 -16.57
C LEU A 323 -14.49 19.93 -16.61
N ASN A 324 -15.05 18.96 -17.32
CA ASN A 324 -14.47 17.62 -17.50
C ASN A 324 -14.23 17.37 -18.98
N THR A 325 -12.99 17.53 -19.42
CA THR A 325 -12.59 17.45 -20.83
C THR A 325 -11.09 17.20 -20.90
N ASN A 326 -10.63 16.52 -21.94
CA ASN A 326 -9.19 16.36 -22.17
C ASN A 326 -8.54 17.65 -22.71
N GLU A 327 -9.35 18.66 -23.05
CA GLU A 327 -8.92 19.94 -23.63
C GLU A 327 -9.38 21.10 -22.74
N VAL A 328 -9.08 21.06 -21.43
CA VAL A 328 -9.50 22.09 -20.47
C VAL A 328 -9.03 23.48 -20.89
N GLU A 329 -7.83 23.58 -21.46
CA GLU A 329 -7.28 24.82 -22.03
C GLU A 329 -8.24 25.48 -23.03
N LYS A 330 -8.71 24.73 -24.03
CA LYS A 330 -9.54 25.32 -25.10
C LYS A 330 -10.80 25.94 -24.52
N TRP A 331 -11.41 25.26 -23.56
CA TRP A 331 -12.60 25.76 -22.87
C TRP A 331 -12.30 26.95 -21.97
N LEU A 332 -11.15 26.98 -21.29
CA LEU A 332 -10.73 28.16 -20.52
C LEU A 332 -10.53 29.38 -21.44
N ASN A 333 -9.87 29.21 -22.58
CA ASN A 333 -9.66 30.30 -23.56
C ASN A 333 -10.99 30.83 -24.14
N ILE A 334 -11.98 29.96 -24.35
CA ILE A 334 -13.33 30.37 -24.81
C ILE A 334 -14.07 31.16 -23.73
N LEU A 335 -13.92 30.78 -22.46
CA LEU A 335 -14.63 31.38 -21.33
C LEU A 335 -13.98 32.67 -20.85
N GLU A 336 -12.65 32.79 -20.94
CA GLU A 336 -11.86 33.91 -20.39
C GLU A 336 -12.38 35.31 -20.79
N PRO A 337 -12.81 35.59 -22.04
CA PRO A 337 -13.37 36.90 -22.39
C PRO A 337 -14.67 37.25 -21.64
N SER A 338 -15.44 36.24 -21.22
CA SER A 338 -16.74 36.42 -20.58
C SER A 338 -16.67 36.43 -19.05
N VAL A 339 -15.78 35.62 -18.47
CA VAL A 339 -15.71 35.42 -17.00
C VAL A 339 -14.38 35.82 -16.38
N GLY A 340 -13.42 36.30 -17.18
CA GLY A 340 -12.05 36.58 -16.74
C GLY A 340 -11.23 35.30 -16.53
N SER A 341 -9.98 35.49 -16.10
CA SER A 341 -9.05 34.37 -15.89
C SER A 341 -9.34 33.64 -14.57
N VAL A 342 -10.16 32.59 -14.70
CA VAL A 342 -10.59 31.72 -13.58
C VAL A 342 -9.42 31.16 -12.77
N LEU A 343 -8.28 30.87 -13.41
CA LEU A 343 -7.12 30.31 -12.73
C LEU A 343 -6.36 31.32 -11.86
N HIS A 344 -6.59 32.62 -12.05
CA HIS A 344 -6.00 33.64 -11.18
C HIS A 344 -6.69 33.69 -9.81
N GLU A 345 -7.94 33.24 -9.72
CA GLU A 345 -8.76 33.26 -8.50
C GLU A 345 -8.77 31.88 -7.83
N VAL A 346 -7.59 31.45 -7.36
CA VAL A 346 -7.35 30.10 -6.83
C VAL A 346 -8.29 29.73 -5.67
N SER A 347 -8.80 30.72 -4.92
CA SER A 347 -9.78 30.53 -3.85
C SER A 347 -11.09 29.91 -4.33
N LEU A 348 -11.46 30.07 -5.60
CA LEU A 348 -12.66 29.47 -6.18
C LEU A 348 -12.45 28.00 -6.60
N ILE A 349 -11.21 27.55 -6.74
CA ILE A 349 -10.89 26.20 -7.24
C ILE A 349 -10.97 25.18 -6.10
N GLN A 350 -11.93 24.25 -6.17
CA GLN A 350 -12.03 23.16 -5.18
C GLN A 350 -10.97 22.08 -5.44
N TYR A 351 -10.89 21.63 -6.69
CA TYR A 351 -9.92 20.65 -7.13
C TYR A 351 -9.64 20.75 -8.62
N VAL A 352 -8.48 20.23 -9.02
CA VAL A 352 -8.16 19.85 -10.39
C VAL A 352 -7.86 18.36 -10.44
N LYS A 353 -8.16 17.70 -11.55
CA LYS A 353 -7.57 16.40 -11.87
C LYS A 353 -6.51 16.58 -12.92
N VAL A 354 -5.35 16.03 -12.64
CA VAL A 354 -4.22 16.04 -13.55
C VAL A 354 -3.89 14.62 -14.01
N ILE A 355 -3.37 14.50 -15.23
CA ILE A 355 -2.84 13.25 -15.75
C ILE A 355 -1.35 13.20 -15.41
N PHE A 356 -0.93 12.15 -14.68
CA PHE A 356 0.46 11.85 -14.39
C PHE A 356 0.70 10.36 -14.67
N LYS A 357 1.68 10.03 -15.52
CA LYS A 357 1.97 8.64 -15.95
C LYS A 357 0.70 7.85 -16.35
N ASN A 358 -0.16 8.47 -17.18
CA ASN A 358 -1.46 7.92 -17.63
C ASN A 358 -2.50 7.65 -16.52
N LYS A 359 -2.30 8.20 -15.31
CA LYS A 359 -3.22 8.10 -14.18
C LYS A 359 -3.81 9.46 -13.83
N LYS A 360 -5.10 9.49 -13.50
CA LYS A 360 -5.80 10.71 -13.08
C LYS A 360 -5.62 10.92 -11.58
N VAL A 361 -4.88 11.94 -11.18
CA VAL A 361 -4.63 12.30 -9.78
C VAL A 361 -5.42 13.57 -9.46
N THR A 362 -6.20 13.54 -8.39
CA THR A 362 -6.96 14.71 -7.93
C THR A 362 -6.09 15.53 -6.99
N LEU A 363 -5.96 16.83 -7.25
CA LEU A 363 -5.35 17.84 -6.38
C LEU A 363 -6.48 18.72 -5.84
N SER A 364 -6.65 18.76 -4.52
CA SER A 364 -7.63 19.61 -3.85
C SER A 364 -6.94 20.78 -3.17
N PHE A 365 -7.52 21.96 -3.31
CA PHE A 365 -6.99 23.20 -2.76
C PHE A 365 -7.86 23.63 -1.57
N ARG A 366 -7.21 24.01 -0.48
CA ARG A 366 -7.87 24.58 0.70
C ARG A 366 -7.17 25.86 1.08
N VAL A 367 -7.90 26.97 1.02
CA VAL A 367 -7.42 28.25 1.55
C VAL A 367 -7.23 28.10 3.06
N GLN A 368 -6.03 28.39 3.53
CA GLN A 368 -5.74 28.46 4.98
C GLN A 368 -5.92 29.89 5.46
N ASP A 369 -5.18 30.81 4.83
CA ASP A 369 -5.22 32.25 5.08
C ASP A 369 -5.26 33.00 3.73
N SER A 370 -5.35 34.34 3.75
CA SER A 370 -5.37 35.18 2.55
C SER A 370 -4.17 34.96 1.61
N SER A 371 -3.05 34.45 2.13
CA SER A 371 -1.78 34.32 1.41
C SER A 371 -1.38 32.87 1.11
N TYR A 372 -1.99 31.88 1.77
CA TYR A 372 -1.52 30.49 1.74
C TYR A 372 -2.62 29.47 1.40
N ILE A 373 -2.23 28.51 0.58
CA ILE A 373 -3.07 27.44 0.07
C ILE A 373 -2.43 26.09 0.41
N ALA A 374 -3.21 25.25 1.10
CA ALA A 374 -2.87 23.85 1.28
C ALA A 374 -3.31 23.04 0.06
N ILE A 375 -2.41 22.18 -0.43
CA ILE A 375 -2.67 21.27 -1.54
C ILE A 375 -2.63 19.85 -1.03
N ASN A 376 -3.74 19.12 -1.22
CA ASN A 376 -3.86 17.71 -0.88
C ASN A 376 -4.17 16.86 -2.12
N TYR A 377 -3.46 15.75 -2.32
CA TYR A 377 -3.63 14.88 -3.50
C TYR A 377 -4.22 13.50 -3.17
N SER A 378 -4.92 12.89 -4.13
CA SER A 378 -5.49 11.55 -3.98
C SER A 378 -4.43 10.45 -4.19
N GLU A 379 -3.81 9.97 -3.12
CA GLU A 379 -2.65 9.06 -3.25
C GLU A 379 -2.96 7.64 -3.72
N HIS A 380 -4.17 7.15 -3.49
CA HIS A 380 -4.55 5.74 -3.73
C HIS A 380 -4.48 5.31 -5.20
N VAL A 381 -4.45 6.28 -6.13
CA VAL A 381 -4.33 6.02 -7.57
C VAL A 381 -2.88 5.68 -7.95
N LEU A 382 -1.92 6.14 -7.15
CA LEU A 382 -0.49 5.98 -7.38
C LEU A 382 0.07 4.89 -6.46
N ASP A 383 1.01 4.09 -6.96
CA ASP A 383 1.82 3.22 -6.11
C ASP A 383 2.85 4.03 -5.30
N LYS A 384 3.58 3.39 -4.37
CA LYS A 384 4.47 4.11 -3.45
C LYS A 384 5.58 4.86 -4.20
N LYS A 385 6.20 4.26 -5.21
CA LYS A 385 7.27 4.90 -5.98
C LYS A 385 6.71 6.09 -6.77
N GLU A 386 5.58 5.90 -7.43
CA GLU A 386 4.89 6.97 -8.16
C GLU A 386 4.46 8.12 -7.25
N ARG A 387 4.05 7.86 -6.01
CA ARG A 387 3.75 8.92 -5.02
C ARG A 387 4.96 9.78 -4.72
N GLU A 388 6.13 9.17 -4.52
CA GLU A 388 7.35 9.92 -4.23
C GLU A 388 7.84 10.68 -5.47
N ASP A 389 7.82 10.05 -6.65
CA ASP A 389 8.11 10.72 -7.93
C ASP A 389 7.18 11.93 -8.15
N PHE A 390 5.87 11.78 -7.85
CA PHE A 390 4.89 12.84 -7.98
C PHE A 390 5.16 14.00 -7.01
N LYS A 391 5.45 13.72 -5.73
CA LYS A 391 5.83 14.76 -4.76
C LYS A 391 7.11 15.48 -5.17
N LEU A 392 8.11 14.75 -5.67
CA LEU A 392 9.39 15.32 -6.12
C LEU A 392 9.20 16.22 -7.34
N LEU A 393 8.35 15.84 -8.29
CA LEU A 393 7.99 16.67 -9.44
C LEU A 393 7.39 18.01 -8.98
N PHE A 394 6.42 17.98 -8.07
CA PHE A 394 5.81 19.20 -7.53
C PHE A 394 6.80 20.11 -6.82
N ARG A 395 7.70 19.51 -6.03
CA ARG A 395 8.71 20.25 -5.28
C ARG A 395 9.77 20.86 -6.19
N ASN A 396 10.32 20.08 -7.12
CA ASN A 396 11.48 20.46 -7.92
C ASN A 396 11.11 21.35 -9.11
N THR A 397 9.98 21.07 -9.76
CA THR A 397 9.56 21.80 -10.97
C THR A 397 8.70 23.01 -10.63
N TYR A 398 7.75 22.85 -9.71
CA TYR A 398 6.76 23.90 -9.40
C TYR A 398 7.01 24.62 -8.07
N GLY A 399 7.99 24.18 -7.28
CA GLY A 399 8.26 24.75 -5.95
C GLY A 399 7.11 24.56 -4.96
N LEU A 400 6.23 23.58 -5.22
CA LEU A 400 5.02 23.33 -4.44
C LEU A 400 5.22 22.17 -3.46
N THR A 401 4.69 22.33 -2.26
CA THR A 401 4.57 21.26 -1.27
C THR A 401 3.14 20.72 -1.30
N ILE A 402 3.01 19.44 -1.67
CA ILE A 402 1.73 18.72 -1.70
C ILE A 402 1.71 17.62 -0.64
N LEU A 403 0.57 17.41 0.00
CA LEU A 403 0.38 16.37 1.01
C LEU A 403 -0.67 15.37 0.57
N SER A 404 -0.62 14.15 1.12
CA SER A 404 -1.68 13.19 0.81
C SER A 404 -3.00 13.60 1.46
N LYS A 405 -4.08 13.49 0.68
CA LYS A 405 -5.44 13.39 1.19
C LYS A 405 -5.68 11.95 1.63
N ALA A 406 -5.21 11.57 2.82
CA ALA A 406 -5.71 10.34 3.42
C ALA A 406 -7.25 10.46 3.50
N GLN A 407 -7.98 9.44 3.07
CA GLN A 407 -9.44 9.45 3.04
C GLN A 407 -10.01 9.80 4.42
N TYR A 408 -10.35 11.08 4.60
CA TYR A 408 -11.28 11.54 5.62
C TYR A 408 -12.68 11.12 5.18
N TYR A 409 -13.07 9.90 5.55
CA TYR A 409 -14.47 9.52 5.79
C TYR A 409 -14.61 9.14 7.27
N CYS A 410 -14.33 10.10 8.14
CA CYS A 410 -14.90 10.22 9.48
C CYS A 410 -14.96 11.72 9.76
N LEU A 411 -16.15 12.23 10.08
CA LEU A 411 -16.49 13.64 10.37
C LEU A 411 -16.84 14.51 9.16
N SER A 412 -17.87 14.08 8.42
CA SER A 412 -18.97 14.99 8.10
C SER A 412 -20.21 14.52 8.85
N ALA A 413 -20.27 14.78 10.16
CA ALA A 413 -21.50 14.81 10.98
C ALA A 413 -21.11 15.15 12.42
N ASN A 414 -21.84 16.08 13.03
CA ASN A 414 -21.66 16.76 14.32
C ASN A 414 -20.78 18.01 14.16
N ASN A 415 -21.34 19.15 13.70
CA ASN A 415 -22.31 20.01 14.41
C ASN A 415 -21.93 20.24 15.87
N TYR A 416 -21.54 21.49 16.14
CA TYR A 416 -21.23 22.16 17.40
C TYR A 416 -19.87 21.87 18.05
#